data_AF-A0A1H8XND0-F1
#
_entry.id   AF-A0A1H8XND0-F1
#
_cell.length_a   1.000
_cell.length_b   1.000
_cell.length_c   1.000
_cell.angle_alpha   90.00
_cell.angle_beta   90.00
_cell.angle_gamma   90.00
#
_symmetry.space_group_name_H-M   'P 1'
#
loop_
_entity.id
_entity.type
_entity.pdbx_description
1 polymer ?
#
loop_
_entity_poly.entity_id
_entity_poly.type
_entity_poly.pdbx_seq_one_letter_code
_entity_poly.pdbx_strand_id
1 'polypeptide(L)'
;MSENLVCGVGIMDVPGGSTRNGKADPIYRTWCKMLEACFKHQPAKGTICPEWVRYSTYREWHLANVPKGGVIHRDKRYNHFSPDHVTVKVPQKRIGPKDVAISIDGVSVNMADVLTTLRSGGSLDALFQR
;
A
#
# COMPACT_ATOMS: atom_id res chain seq x y z
N MET A 1 -35.23 1.34 10.07
CA MET A 1 -33.83 0.88 10.12
C MET A 1 -32.97 2.07 9.79
N SER A 2 -32.20 2.56 10.76
CA SER A 2 -31.30 3.70 10.60
C SER A 2 -30.29 3.39 9.50
N GLU A 3 -30.30 4.18 8.44
CA GLU A 3 -29.22 4.23 7.46
C GLU A 3 -27.96 4.68 8.22
N ASN A 4 -27.17 3.71 8.67
CA ASN A 4 -25.90 3.96 9.32
C ASN A 4 -24.96 4.59 8.29
N LEU A 5 -25.03 5.92 8.18
CA LEU A 5 -24.03 6.75 7.56
C LEU A 5 -22.72 6.52 8.32
N VAL A 6 -21.94 5.53 7.89
CA VAL A 6 -20.56 5.34 8.34
C VAL A 6 -19.72 6.41 7.66
N CYS A 7 -19.90 7.65 8.11
CA CYS A 7 -18.96 8.73 7.90
C CYS A 7 -17.81 8.44 8.87
N GLY A 8 -16.76 7.75 8.42
CA GLY A 8 -15.59 7.55 9.26
C GLY A 8 -15.14 8.90 9.83
N VAL A 9 -14.97 8.97 11.15
CA VAL A 9 -14.46 10.15 11.83
C VAL A 9 -13.02 10.33 11.34
N GLY A 10 -12.74 11.25 10.40
CA GLY A 10 -11.45 11.13 9.73
C GLY A 10 -10.85 12.25 8.91
N ILE A 11 -11.47 13.43 8.76
CA ILE A 11 -10.72 14.60 8.26
C ILE A 11 -10.26 15.48 9.41
N MET A 12 -11.10 15.68 10.42
CA MET A 12 -10.84 16.59 11.54
C MET A 12 -9.96 15.97 12.63
N ASP A 13 -9.77 14.65 12.62
CA ASP A 13 -9.03 13.90 13.66
C ASP A 13 -7.51 13.83 13.40
N VAL A 14 -7.02 14.47 12.33
CA VAL A 14 -5.60 14.56 12.00
C VAL A 14 -5.22 16.03 11.81
N PRO A 15 -4.20 16.55 12.51
CA PRO A 15 -3.74 17.93 12.32
C PRO A 15 -3.31 18.15 10.85
N GLY A 16 -3.93 19.11 10.17
CA GLY A 16 -3.70 19.39 8.74
C GLY A 16 -4.72 18.77 7.78
N GLY A 17 -5.68 17.99 8.28
CA GLY A 17 -6.78 17.45 7.47
C GLY A 17 -6.36 16.37 6.47
N SER A 18 -7.27 16.03 5.55
CA SER A 18 -7.01 15.11 4.44
C SER A 18 -6.26 15.76 3.28
N THR A 19 -5.69 16.94 3.48
CA THR A 19 -4.99 17.71 2.45
C THR A 19 -3.61 18.13 2.95
N ARG A 20 -2.56 17.61 2.31
CA ARG A 20 -1.18 18.08 2.54
C ARG A 20 -0.77 18.92 1.33
N ASN A 21 -0.49 20.22 1.56
CA ASN A 21 -0.13 21.18 0.51
C ASN A 21 -1.20 21.31 -0.59
N GLY A 22 -2.48 21.37 -0.22
CA GLY A 22 -3.60 21.49 -1.17
C GLY A 22 -3.86 20.22 -2.00
N LYS A 23 -3.11 19.13 -1.78
CA LYS A 23 -3.32 17.82 -2.41
C LYS A 23 -3.91 16.84 -1.42
N ALA A 24 -4.94 16.11 -1.85
CA ALA A 24 -5.55 15.07 -1.02
C ALA A 24 -4.51 14.01 -0.64
N ASP A 25 -4.48 13.65 0.65
CA ASP A 25 -3.61 12.62 1.21
C ASP A 25 -3.91 11.28 0.50
N PRO A 26 -2.93 10.66 -0.18
CA PRO A 26 -3.11 9.37 -0.81
C PRO A 26 -3.57 8.29 0.18
N ILE A 27 -3.16 8.38 1.45
CA ILE A 27 -3.55 7.43 2.51
C ILE A 27 -5.04 7.55 2.80
N TYR A 28 -5.55 8.79 2.86
CA TYR A 28 -6.98 9.07 3.03
C TYR A 28 -7.83 8.47 1.91
N ARG A 29 -7.35 8.56 0.65
CA ARG A 29 -8.05 7.92 -0.48
C ARG A 29 -8.11 6.41 -0.36
N THR A 30 -7.03 5.78 0.09
CA THR A 30 -6.99 4.33 0.32
C THR A 30 -7.95 3.93 1.44
N TRP A 31 -7.97 4.70 2.53
CA TRP A 31 -8.89 4.50 3.64
C TRP A 31 -10.36 4.61 3.22
N CYS A 32 -10.73 5.63 2.44
CA CYS A 32 -12.08 5.74 1.90
C CYS A 32 -12.47 4.53 1.06
N LYS A 33 -11.59 4.07 0.15
CA LYS A 33 -11.86 2.87 -0.67
C LYS A 33 -12.04 1.60 0.16
N MET A 34 -11.29 1.47 1.25
CA MET A 34 -11.43 0.36 2.19
C MET A 34 -12.82 0.39 2.85
N LEU A 35 -13.25 1.55 3.37
CA LEU A 35 -14.58 1.70 3.96
C LEU A 35 -15.70 1.46 2.93
N GLU A 36 -15.56 1.99 1.72
CA GLU A 36 -16.52 1.72 0.63
C GLU A 36 -16.64 0.23 0.33
N ALA A 37 -15.51 -0.50 0.31
CA ALA A 37 -15.51 -1.94 0.07
C ALA A 37 -16.28 -2.72 1.16
N CYS A 38 -16.28 -2.24 2.40
CA CYS A 38 -16.98 -2.85 3.52
C CYS A 38 -18.47 -2.45 3.57
N PHE A 39 -18.79 -1.17 3.42
CA PHE A 39 -20.11 -0.63 3.75
C PHE A 39 -20.99 -0.28 2.53
N LYS A 40 -20.40 0.03 1.37
CA LYS A 40 -21.14 0.58 0.21
C LYS A 40 -21.73 -0.49 -0.70
N HIS A 41 -21.13 -1.68 -0.75
CA HIS A 41 -21.62 -2.77 -1.62
C HIS A 41 -22.63 -3.63 -0.86
N GLN A 42 -23.81 -3.87 -1.45
CA GLN A 42 -24.74 -4.92 -0.99
C GLN A 42 -24.62 -6.17 -1.89
N PRO A 43 -24.45 -7.38 -1.33
CA PRO A 43 -24.16 -7.66 0.09
C PRO A 43 -22.78 -7.12 0.48
N ALA A 44 -22.64 -6.71 1.76
CA ALA A 44 -21.40 -6.19 2.32
C ALA A 44 -20.26 -7.17 2.02
N LYS A 45 -19.25 -6.70 1.28
CA LYS A 45 -18.18 -7.57 0.80
C LYS A 45 -17.07 -7.74 1.81
N GLY A 46 -17.21 -7.31 3.06
CA GLY A 46 -16.23 -7.52 4.12
C GLY A 46 -16.49 -6.67 5.36
N THR A 47 -15.66 -6.86 6.39
CA THR A 47 -15.72 -6.12 7.65
C THR A 47 -14.41 -5.37 7.89
N ILE A 48 -14.40 -4.46 8.86
CA ILE A 48 -13.22 -3.67 9.24
C ILE A 48 -13.14 -3.62 10.77
N CYS A 49 -11.93 -3.63 11.33
CA CYS A 49 -11.77 -3.50 12.77
C CYS A 49 -12.19 -2.09 13.24
N PRO A 50 -12.81 -1.95 14.42
CA PRO A 50 -13.33 -0.66 14.90
C PRO A 50 -12.27 0.45 14.96
N GLU A 51 -11.02 0.09 15.24
CA GLU A 51 -9.89 1.02 15.34
C GLU A 51 -9.59 1.69 14.00
N TRP A 52 -9.71 0.96 12.89
CA TRP A 52 -9.46 1.47 11.54
C TRP A 52 -10.66 2.21 10.93
N VAL A 53 -11.80 2.22 11.61
CA VAL A 53 -12.89 3.16 11.32
C VAL A 53 -12.47 4.61 11.64
N ARG A 54 -11.43 4.81 12.46
CA ARG A 54 -10.80 6.12 12.66
C ARG A 54 -9.61 6.30 11.71
N TYR A 55 -9.60 7.42 10.98
CA TYR A 55 -8.54 7.69 10.02
C TYR A 55 -7.18 7.87 10.68
N SER A 56 -7.12 8.53 11.85
CA SER A 56 -5.89 8.77 12.61
C SER A 56 -5.13 7.48 12.90
N THR A 57 -5.79 6.50 13.49
CA THR A 57 -5.24 5.17 13.80
C THR A 57 -4.79 4.42 12.55
N TYR A 58 -5.64 4.40 11.51
CA TYR A 58 -5.29 3.77 10.24
C TYR A 58 -4.06 4.43 9.60
N ARG A 59 -3.99 5.76 9.62
CA ARG A 59 -2.91 6.54 9.02
C ARG A 59 -1.59 6.28 9.73
N GLU A 60 -1.60 6.24 11.06
CA GLU A 60 -0.42 5.90 11.85
C GLU A 60 0.11 4.51 11.49
N TRP A 61 -0.77 3.50 11.51
CA TRP A 61 -0.41 2.15 11.09
C TRP A 61 0.10 2.10 9.64
N HIS A 62 -0.56 2.79 8.72
CA HIS A 62 -0.18 2.82 7.31
C HIS A 62 1.20 3.46 7.12
N LEU A 63 1.50 4.55 7.81
CA LEU A 63 2.81 5.21 7.73
C LEU A 63 3.94 4.33 8.26
N ALA A 64 3.67 3.52 9.29
CA ALA A 64 4.65 2.61 9.88
C ALA A 64 4.85 1.32 9.06
N ASN A 65 3.81 0.80 8.42
CA ASN A 65 3.81 -0.56 7.85
C ASN A 65 3.75 -0.63 6.32
N VAL A 66 3.27 0.42 5.66
CA VAL A 66 3.08 0.41 4.20
C VAL A 66 4.16 1.26 3.54
N PRO A 67 5.09 0.64 2.79
CA PRO A 67 6.13 1.39 2.11
C PRO A 67 5.52 2.27 1.01
N LYS A 68 6.28 3.28 0.58
CA LYS A 68 5.82 4.26 -0.42
C LYS A 68 5.34 3.57 -1.70
N GLY A 69 4.10 3.86 -2.09
CA GLY A 69 3.46 3.25 -3.27
C GLY A 69 2.83 1.88 -3.01
N GLY A 70 2.93 1.36 -1.78
CA GLY A 70 2.22 0.16 -1.37
C GLY A 70 0.70 0.32 -1.43
N VAL A 71 0.03 -0.78 -1.78
CA VAL A 71 -1.43 -0.89 -1.87
C VAL A 71 -1.87 -1.95 -0.88
N ILE A 72 -2.83 -1.59 -0.02
CA ILE A 72 -3.43 -2.53 0.93
C ILE A 72 -4.58 -3.25 0.26
N HIS A 73 -4.61 -4.56 0.44
CA HIS A 73 -5.72 -5.42 0.08
C HIS A 73 -6.22 -6.15 1.32
N ARG A 74 -7.54 -6.38 1.39
CA ARG A 74 -8.12 -7.28 2.37
C ARG A 74 -7.53 -8.67 2.23
N ASP A 75 -7.37 -9.36 3.36
CA ASP A 75 -7.14 -10.80 3.33
C ASP A 75 -8.40 -11.50 2.78
N LYS A 76 -8.20 -12.37 1.78
CA LYS A 76 -9.29 -13.15 1.17
C LYS A 76 -9.86 -14.21 2.11
N ARG A 77 -9.09 -14.68 3.09
CA ARG A 77 -9.50 -15.72 4.05
C ARG A 77 -10.50 -15.20 5.06
N TYR A 78 -10.22 -14.04 5.64
CA TYR A 78 -11.03 -13.45 6.71
C TYR A 78 -12.02 -12.41 6.19
N ASN A 79 -11.79 -11.91 4.97
CA ASN A 79 -12.59 -10.85 4.36
C ASN A 79 -12.76 -9.63 5.29
N HIS A 80 -11.72 -9.36 6.07
CA HIS A 80 -11.67 -8.39 7.16
C HIS A 80 -10.47 -7.47 6.95
N PHE A 81 -10.62 -6.18 7.21
CA PHE A 81 -9.51 -5.23 7.27
C PHE A 81 -9.10 -5.00 8.72
N SER A 82 -7.89 -5.41 9.08
CA SER A 82 -7.27 -5.17 10.37
C SER A 82 -5.75 -5.18 10.24
N PRO A 83 -4.99 -4.68 11.22
CA PRO A 83 -3.52 -4.74 11.21
C PRO A 83 -2.96 -6.13 10.91
N ASP A 84 -3.60 -7.17 11.45
CA ASP A 84 -3.12 -8.55 11.37
C ASP A 84 -3.67 -9.31 10.15
N HIS A 85 -4.70 -8.77 9.49
CA HIS A 85 -5.40 -9.44 8.39
C HIS A 85 -5.50 -8.57 7.14
N VAL A 86 -4.36 -8.03 6.72
CA VAL A 86 -4.22 -7.36 5.43
C VAL A 86 -3.01 -7.83 4.64
N THR A 87 -3.12 -7.75 3.31
CA THR A 87 -2.01 -7.97 2.41
C THR A 87 -1.52 -6.62 1.88
N VAL A 88 -0.26 -6.29 2.15
CA VAL A 88 0.39 -5.12 1.55
C VAL A 88 1.12 -5.55 0.28
N LYS A 89 0.72 -4.99 -0.87
CA LYS A 89 1.40 -5.22 -2.14
C LYS A 89 2.13 -3.97 -2.56
N VAL A 90 3.45 -4.08 -2.74
CA VAL A 90 4.24 -3.01 -3.34
C VAL A 90 4.30 -3.29 -4.84
N PRO A 91 3.83 -2.36 -5.70
CA PRO A 91 4.05 -2.49 -7.12
C PRO A 91 5.55 -2.57 -7.37
N GLN A 92 6.02 -3.69 -7.91
CA GLN A 92 7.40 -3.76 -8.39
C GLN A 92 7.53 -2.73 -9.51
N LYS A 93 8.43 -1.76 -9.34
CA LYS A 93 8.73 -0.79 -10.37
C LYS A 93 9.22 -1.59 -11.58
N ARG A 94 8.47 -1.54 -12.69
CA ARG A 94 8.97 -2.10 -13.95
C ARG A 94 10.27 -1.37 -14.28
N ILE A 95 11.35 -2.10 -14.49
CA ILE A 95 12.63 -1.54 -14.92
C ILE A 95 12.38 -0.96 -16.30
N GLY A 96 12.27 0.36 -16.38
CA GLY A 96 12.22 1.06 -17.66
C GLY A 96 13.62 1.16 -18.26
N PRO A 97 13.76 1.48 -19.56
CA PRO A 97 15.06 1.67 -20.20
C PRO A 97 15.99 2.65 -19.46
N LYS A 98 15.41 3.63 -18.75
CA LYS A 98 16.16 4.63 -17.94
C LYS A 98 16.63 4.11 -16.59
N ASP A 99 16.10 2.99 -16.13
CA ASP A 99 16.45 2.36 -14.85
C ASP A 99 17.44 1.19 -15.05
N VAL A 100 17.78 0.85 -16.30
CA VAL A 100 18.76 -0.20 -16.64
C VAL A 100 20.16 0.30 -16.37
N ALA A 101 20.90 -0.41 -15.53
CA ALA A 101 22.32 -0.14 -15.29
C ALA A 101 23.20 -0.98 -16.22
N ILE A 102 22.83 -2.25 -16.41
CA ILE A 102 23.57 -3.21 -17.23
C ILE A 102 22.54 -4.04 -18.01
N SER A 103 22.80 -4.25 -19.29
CA SER A 103 22.01 -5.14 -20.15
C SER A 103 22.95 -6.07 -20.90
N ILE A 104 22.76 -7.38 -20.74
CA ILE A 104 23.56 -8.42 -21.40
C ILE A 104 22.59 -9.46 -21.94
N ASP A 105 22.73 -9.82 -23.21
CA ASP A 105 21.94 -10.88 -23.88
C ASP A 105 20.42 -10.76 -23.71
N GLY A 106 19.90 -9.52 -23.67
CA GLY A 106 18.47 -9.23 -23.50
C GLY A 106 17.99 -9.24 -22.05
N VAL A 107 18.84 -9.57 -21.08
CA VAL A 107 18.56 -9.46 -19.66
C VAL A 107 18.99 -8.09 -19.16
N SER A 108 18.04 -7.28 -18.69
CA SER A 108 18.29 -5.94 -18.15
C SER A 108 18.18 -5.92 -16.63
N VAL A 109 19.22 -5.44 -15.97
CA VAL A 109 19.29 -5.30 -14.51
C VAL A 109 19.40 -3.83 -14.11
N ASN A 110 18.74 -3.46 -13.01
CA ASN A 110 18.80 -2.09 -12.50
C ASN A 110 19.99 -1.88 -11.56
N MET A 111 20.34 -0.61 -11.31
CA MET A 111 21.49 -0.26 -10.46
C MET A 111 21.32 -0.75 -9.01
N ALA A 112 20.09 -0.83 -8.48
CA ALA A 112 19.86 -1.26 -7.11
C ALA A 112 20.19 -2.74 -6.90
N ASP A 113 19.88 -3.59 -7.88
CA ASP A 113 20.19 -5.02 -7.85
C ASP A 113 21.71 -5.26 -7.96
N VAL A 114 22.38 -4.49 -8.83
CA VAL A 114 23.85 -4.48 -8.93
C VAL A 114 24.48 -4.09 -7.60
N LEU A 115 24.06 -2.97 -7.01
CA LEU A 115 24.60 -2.48 -5.73
C LEU A 115 24.32 -3.45 -4.59
N THR A 116 23.14 -4.07 -4.56
CA THR A 116 22.79 -5.05 -3.52
C THR A 116 23.70 -6.28 -3.61
N THR A 117 23.91 -6.78 -4.83
CA THR A 117 24.78 -7.94 -5.08
C THR A 117 26.24 -7.66 -4.73
N LEU A 118 26.75 -6.48 -5.10
CA LEU A 118 28.11 -6.07 -4.73
C LEU A 118 28.26 -5.91 -3.20
N ARG A 119 27.25 -5.35 -2.53
CA ARG A 119 27.26 -5.18 -1.06
C ARG A 119 27.19 -6.50 -0.30
N SER A 120 26.52 -7.50 -0.85
CA SER A 120 26.47 -8.85 -0.26
C SER A 120 27.68 -9.71 -0.65
N GLY A 121 28.61 -9.21 -1.47
CA GLY A 121 29.73 -9.98 -2.00
C GLY A 121 29.34 -11.06 -3.01
N GLY A 122 28.13 -10.96 -3.58
CA GLY A 122 27.64 -11.89 -4.60
C GLY A 122 28.25 -11.64 -5.98
N SER A 123 28.19 -12.65 -6.86
CA SER A 123 28.58 -12.49 -8.27
C SER A 123 27.49 -11.79 -9.06
N LEU A 124 27.89 -10.85 -9.93
CA LEU A 124 26.99 -10.22 -10.88
C LEU A 124 26.45 -11.21 -11.92
N ASP A 125 27.14 -12.32 -12.20
CA ASP A 125 26.66 -13.37 -13.11
C ASP A 125 25.32 -13.96 -12.64
N ALA A 126 25.11 -14.03 -11.33
CA ALA A 126 23.86 -14.52 -10.75
C ALA A 126 22.65 -13.63 -11.10
N LEU A 127 22.87 -12.37 -11.49
CA LEU A 127 21.81 -11.46 -11.93
C LEU A 127 21.34 -11.73 -13.36
N PHE A 128 22.15 -12.42 -14.16
CA PHE A 128 21.89 -12.68 -15.59
C PHE A 128 21.47 -14.13 -15.89
N GLN A 129 21.46 -15.02 -14.89
CA GLN A 129 21.10 -16.45 -15.03
C GLN A 129 19.58 -16.73 -14.85
N ARG A 130 18.71 -15.74 -15.05
CA ARG A 130 17.25 -15.86 -14.82
C ARG A 130 16.45 -16.22 -16.06
#